data_AF-A0A7X8YGN4-F1
#
_entry.id   AF-A0A7X8YGN4-F1
#
_cell.length_a   1.000
_cell.length_b   1.000
_cell.length_c   1.000
_cell.angle_alpha   90.00
_cell.angle_beta   90.00
_cell.angle_gamma   90.00
#
_symmetry.space_group_name_H-M   'P 1'
#
loop_
_entity.id
_entity.type
_entity.pdbx_description
1 polymer ?
#
loop_
_entity_poly.entity_id
_entity_poly.type
_entity_poly.pdbx_seq_one_letter_code
_entity_poly.pdbx_strand_id
1 'polypeptide(L)'
;MQEPEQVLASIEKSENIWPMSCQIRDREVQHGIWLARQWELHGFDLKPALDAPFQAVLQLYLDERADYRFNLSSQYPKLFVVLENLDDGIPKLVALTAAQSVAAQFMDGDYLVLSFDMPLPVQAWMEAFIGRHGELIESGKKKRKGKGRASGN
;
A
#
# COMPACT_ATOMS: atom_id res chain seq x y z
N MET A 1 30.81 1.31 -1.92
CA MET A 1 29.95 0.26 -1.36
C MET A 1 29.28 0.92 -0.16
N GLN A 2 28.12 1.55 -0.37
CA GLN A 2 27.40 2.28 0.69
C GLN A 2 26.30 1.36 1.22
N GLU A 3 26.29 1.16 2.53
CA GLU A 3 25.29 0.37 3.25
C GLU A 3 23.89 0.97 3.03
N PRO A 4 22.88 0.17 2.65
CA PRO A 4 21.52 0.65 2.39
C PRO A 4 20.75 1.05 3.66
N GLU A 5 21.31 0.83 4.85
CA GLU A 5 20.60 0.97 6.14
C GLU A 5 20.44 2.42 6.62
N GLN A 6 21.26 3.36 6.12
CA GLN A 6 21.29 4.75 6.61
C GLN A 6 20.37 5.73 5.86
N VAL A 7 19.73 5.32 4.76
CA VAL A 7 19.00 6.26 3.89
C VAL A 7 17.62 6.62 4.44
N LEU A 8 16.95 5.71 5.15
CA LEU A 8 15.60 5.93 5.68
C LEU A 8 15.54 6.93 6.84
N ALA A 9 16.60 6.98 7.66
CA ALA A 9 16.65 7.81 8.88
C ALA A 9 16.63 9.33 8.62
N SER A 10 16.99 9.78 7.42
CA SER A 10 17.05 11.21 7.06
C SER A 10 15.86 11.68 6.22
N ILE A 11 14.93 10.79 5.87
CA ILE A 11 13.78 11.16 5.04
C ILE A 11 12.75 11.82 5.95
N GLU A 12 12.43 13.08 5.67
CA GLU A 12 11.33 13.78 6.33
C GLU A 12 10.04 13.64 5.53
N LYS A 13 8.90 13.75 6.23
CA LYS A 13 7.60 13.76 5.59
C LYS A 13 7.48 14.95 4.63
N SER A 14 7.05 14.68 3.40
CA SER A 14 6.77 15.68 2.36
C SER A 14 5.30 15.62 1.90
N GLU A 15 5.01 16.25 0.76
CA GLU A 15 3.69 16.20 0.13
C GLU A 15 3.32 14.82 -0.44
N ASN A 16 4.30 13.99 -0.76
CA ASN A 16 4.12 12.70 -1.44
C ASN A 16 4.96 11.56 -0.83
N ILE A 17 5.80 11.83 0.16
CA ILE A 17 6.60 10.83 0.88
C ILE A 17 6.30 10.92 2.37
N TRP A 18 6.09 9.79 3.03
CA TRP A 18 5.95 9.71 4.49
C TRP A 18 6.70 8.50 5.06
N PRO A 19 7.80 8.71 5.81
CA PRO A 19 8.49 7.63 6.52
C PRO A 19 7.64 7.08 7.67
N MET A 20 7.57 5.75 7.81
CA MET A 20 6.87 5.09 8.92
C MET A 20 7.45 3.69 9.17
N SER A 21 7.15 3.11 10.34
CA SER A 21 7.46 1.71 10.61
C SER A 21 6.21 0.85 10.58
N CYS A 22 6.37 -0.38 10.12
CA CYS A 22 5.31 -1.38 10.09
C CYS A 22 5.41 -2.27 11.32
N GLN A 23 4.33 -2.36 12.11
CA GLN A 23 4.29 -3.21 13.31
C GLN A 23 3.99 -4.65 12.91
N ILE A 24 5.02 -5.37 12.47
CA ILE A 24 4.93 -6.75 12.00
C ILE A 24 5.38 -7.69 13.11
N ARG A 25 4.63 -8.78 13.34
CA ARG A 25 4.93 -9.78 14.37
C ARG A 25 4.78 -11.18 13.81
N ASP A 26 5.59 -12.10 14.33
CA ASP A 26 5.38 -13.52 14.11
C ASP A 26 4.28 -14.02 15.05
N ARG A 27 3.38 -14.82 14.49
CA ARG A 27 2.34 -15.50 15.25
C ARG A 27 2.47 -16.99 15.01
N GLU A 28 2.57 -17.74 16.09
CA GLU A 28 2.44 -19.19 16.04
C GLU A 28 0.96 -19.55 15.95
N VAL A 29 0.59 -20.22 14.86
CA VAL A 29 -0.75 -20.69 14.60
C VAL A 29 -0.73 -22.23 14.66
N GLN A 30 -1.44 -22.78 15.64
CA GLN A 30 -1.57 -24.22 15.79
C GLN A 30 -2.74 -24.73 14.94
N HIS A 31 -2.43 -25.50 13.90
CA HIS A 31 -3.40 -26.21 13.07
C HIS A 31 -3.37 -27.71 13.41
N GLY A 32 -4.12 -28.08 14.45
CA GLY A 32 -4.15 -29.45 14.96
C GLY A 32 -2.84 -29.85 15.63
N ILE A 33 -2.10 -30.78 15.03
CA ILE A 33 -0.79 -31.24 15.54
C ILE A 33 0.36 -30.36 15.00
N TRP A 34 0.09 -29.53 13.99
CA TRP A 34 1.09 -28.69 13.34
C TRP A 34 1.15 -27.31 13.96
N LEU A 35 2.37 -26.81 14.20
CA LEU A 35 2.65 -25.43 14.58
C LEU A 35 3.22 -24.73 13.34
N ALA A 36 2.54 -23.70 12.84
CA ALA A 36 3.02 -22.87 11.73
C ALA A 36 3.33 -21.47 12.25
N ARG A 37 4.39 -20.83 11.73
CA ARG A 37 4.67 -19.41 11.99
C ARG A 37 4.10 -18.60 10.83
N GLN A 38 3.31 -17.59 11.16
CA GLN A 38 2.72 -16.68 10.19
C GLN A 38 3.01 -15.24 10.60
N TRP A 39 3.39 -14.40 9.64
CA TRP A 39 3.57 -12.97 9.87
C TRP A 39 2.23 -12.24 9.84
N GLU A 40 2.01 -11.36 10.81
CA GLU A 40 0.83 -10.49 10.90
C GLU A 40 1.24 -9.03 11.03
N LEU A 41 0.46 -8.15 10.41
CA LEU A 41 0.60 -6.71 10.50
C LEU A 41 -0.41 -6.17 11.51
N HIS A 42 0.05 -5.42 12.51
CA HIS A 42 -0.78 -4.91 13.61
C HIS A 42 -0.99 -3.39 13.59
N GLY A 43 -0.27 -2.66 12.74
CA GLY A 43 -0.36 -1.21 12.69
C GLY A 43 0.85 -0.54 12.07
N PHE A 44 0.83 0.79 12.16
CA PHE A 44 1.86 1.67 11.61
C PHE A 44 2.25 2.71 12.66
N ASP A 45 3.54 2.97 12.80
CA ASP A 45 4.03 4.13 13.55
C ASP A 45 4.44 5.24 12.58
N LEU A 46 3.73 6.36 12.65
CA LEU A 46 3.95 7.54 11.80
C LEU A 46 5.17 8.36 12.24
N LYS A 47 5.79 8.01 13.36
CA LYS A 47 7.04 8.57 13.89
C LYS A 47 7.98 7.42 14.24
N PRO A 48 8.57 6.77 13.22
CA PRO A 48 9.38 5.58 13.44
C PRO A 48 10.56 5.91 14.37
N ALA A 49 10.81 5.02 15.34
CA ALA A 49 12.07 5.05 16.09
C ALA A 49 13.23 4.71 15.14
N LEU A 50 14.42 5.25 15.42
CA LEU A 50 15.60 5.08 14.56
C LEU A 50 15.98 3.60 14.39
N ASP A 51 15.74 2.80 15.41
CA ASP A 51 16.02 1.37 15.51
C ASP A 51 14.77 0.50 15.27
N ALA A 52 13.65 1.09 14.83
CA ALA A 52 12.43 0.34 14.59
C ALA A 52 12.67 -0.73 13.49
N PRO A 53 12.28 -1.99 13.72
CA PRO A 53 12.28 -2.99 12.66
C PRO A 53 11.23 -2.62 11.61
N PHE A 54 11.48 -3.00 10.35
CA PHE A 54 10.55 -2.79 9.23
C PHE A 54 10.17 -1.32 8.98
N GLN A 55 11.18 -0.47 8.87
CA GLN A 55 11.00 0.91 8.38
C GLN A 55 10.75 0.93 6.87
N ALA A 56 9.82 1.76 6.45
CA ALA A 56 9.43 1.93 5.06
C ALA A 56 9.06 3.38 4.76
N VAL A 57 9.07 3.72 3.49
CA VAL A 57 8.54 4.98 3.00
C VAL A 57 7.24 4.71 2.26
N LEU A 58 6.15 5.29 2.74
CA LEU A 58 4.93 5.39 1.95
C LEU A 58 5.12 6.53 0.95
N GLN A 59 5.20 6.17 -0.34
CA GLN A 59 5.31 7.14 -1.42
C GLN A 59 4.04 7.14 -2.26
N LEU A 60 3.52 8.34 -2.54
CA LEU A 60 2.37 8.56 -3.41
C LEU A 60 2.85 8.96 -4.81
N TYR A 61 2.21 8.38 -5.82
CA TYR A 61 2.49 8.60 -7.24
C TYR A 61 1.25 9.17 -7.96
N LEU A 62 1.48 9.96 -9.02
CA LEU A 62 0.41 10.67 -9.73
C LEU A 62 -0.45 9.75 -10.61
N ASP A 63 0.11 8.65 -11.10
CA ASP A 63 -0.58 7.64 -11.91
C ASP A 63 -1.44 6.70 -11.07
N GLU A 64 -1.14 6.54 -9.78
CA GLU A 64 -1.88 5.69 -8.84
C GLU A 64 -3.08 6.39 -8.18
N ARG A 65 -3.33 7.68 -8.48
CA ARG A 65 -4.38 8.49 -7.81
C ARG A 65 -5.80 7.93 -7.89
N ALA A 66 -6.15 7.28 -9.00
CA ALA A 66 -7.46 6.63 -9.13
C ALA A 66 -7.61 5.46 -8.14
N ASP A 67 -6.53 4.73 -7.91
CA ASP A 67 -6.49 3.61 -6.96
C ASP A 67 -6.57 4.12 -5.51
N TYR A 68 -5.84 5.20 -5.19
CA TYR A 68 -5.96 5.85 -3.88
C TYR A 68 -7.38 6.32 -3.58
N ARG A 69 -8.06 6.90 -4.58
CA ARG A 69 -9.46 7.33 -4.47
C ARG A 69 -10.40 6.17 -4.23
N PHE A 70 -10.17 5.05 -4.92
CA PHE A 70 -10.92 3.81 -4.73
C PHE A 70 -10.70 3.26 -3.32
N ASN A 71 -9.45 3.16 -2.85
CA ASN A 71 -9.10 2.69 -1.51
C ASN A 71 -9.75 3.56 -0.41
N LEU A 72 -9.68 4.89 -0.52
CA LEU A 72 -10.34 5.83 0.41
C LEU A 72 -11.86 5.72 0.41
N SER A 73 -12.46 5.32 -0.71
CA SER A 73 -13.91 5.12 -0.81
C SER A 73 -14.41 3.82 -0.18
N SER A 74 -13.49 2.92 0.22
CA SER A 74 -13.84 1.67 0.88
C SER A 74 -14.27 1.88 2.33
N GLN A 75 -14.99 0.91 2.90
CA GLN A 75 -15.42 0.98 4.30
C GLN A 75 -14.25 1.00 5.28
N TYR A 76 -13.15 0.32 4.92
CA TYR A 76 -11.94 0.20 5.73
C TYR A 76 -10.72 0.41 4.82
N PRO A 77 -10.34 1.68 4.54
CA PRO A 77 -9.17 1.97 3.73
C PRO A 77 -7.93 1.29 4.31
N LYS A 78 -7.15 0.62 3.47
CA LYS A 78 -6.01 -0.19 3.92
C LYS A 78 -4.69 0.38 3.42
N LEU A 79 -3.62 0.13 4.18
CA LEU A 79 -2.26 0.14 3.64
C LEU A 79 -1.81 -1.30 3.46
N PHE A 80 -0.97 -1.51 2.46
CA PHE A 80 -0.45 -2.82 2.07
C PHE A 80 1.06 -2.84 2.26
N VAL A 81 1.54 -3.88 2.93
CA VAL A 81 2.97 -4.14 3.15
C VAL A 81 3.33 -5.40 2.38
N VAL A 82 4.38 -5.29 1.57
CA VAL A 82 4.94 -6.42 0.83
C VAL A 82 6.21 -6.87 1.51
N LEU A 83 6.27 -8.16 1.81
CA LEU A 83 7.40 -8.83 2.42
C LEU A 83 7.95 -9.86 1.45
N GLU A 84 9.27 -9.96 1.34
CA GLU A 84 9.93 -11.10 0.69
C GLU A 84 9.83 -12.29 1.63
N ASN A 85 9.19 -13.37 1.18
CA ASN A 85 8.95 -14.54 2.00
C ASN A 85 10.24 -15.39 2.06
N LEU A 86 10.90 -15.40 3.22
CA LEU A 86 12.03 -16.27 3.50
C LEU A 86 11.54 -17.43 4.37
N ASP A 87 11.69 -18.66 3.88
CA ASP A 87 11.14 -19.87 4.52
C ASP A 87 11.54 -20.02 6.01
N ASP A 88 12.70 -19.49 6.44
CA ASP A 88 13.23 -19.64 7.80
C ASP A 88 13.85 -18.37 8.41
N GLY A 89 13.36 -17.17 8.07
CA GLY A 89 13.98 -15.90 8.49
C GLY A 89 13.03 -14.77 8.87
N ILE A 90 13.60 -13.68 9.39
CA ILE A 90 12.91 -12.39 9.45
C ILE A 90 12.72 -11.92 8.00
N PRO A 91 11.49 -11.71 7.55
CA PRO A 91 11.22 -11.34 6.16
C PRO A 91 11.81 -9.98 5.87
N LYS A 92 12.13 -9.73 4.61
CA LYS A 92 12.59 -8.40 4.21
C LYS A 92 11.38 -7.57 3.81
N LEU A 93 11.26 -6.34 4.34
CA LEU A 93 10.27 -5.40 3.85
C LEU A 93 10.67 -4.91 2.45
N VAL A 94 9.80 -5.13 1.49
CA VAL A 94 10.01 -4.81 0.07
C VAL A 94 9.33 -3.50 -0.28
N ALA A 95 8.06 -3.33 0.12
CA ALA A 95 7.29 -2.15 -0.21
C ALA A 95 6.19 -1.84 0.81
N LEU A 96 5.81 -0.57 0.88
CA LEU A 96 4.64 -0.06 1.56
C LEU A 96 3.85 0.80 0.58
N THR A 97 2.58 0.47 0.34
CA THR A 97 1.74 1.16 -0.64
C THR A 97 0.30 1.35 -0.17
N ALA A 98 -0.35 2.40 -0.69
CA ALA A 98 -1.78 2.63 -0.57
C ALA A 98 -2.55 2.21 -1.84
N ALA A 99 -1.87 1.79 -2.91
CA ALA A 99 -2.49 1.32 -4.15
C ALA A 99 -2.74 -0.19 -4.07
N GLN A 100 -4.02 -0.59 -4.11
CA GLN A 100 -4.39 -2.01 -4.07
C GLN A 100 -3.90 -2.75 -5.32
N SER A 101 -3.93 -2.10 -6.48
CA SER A 101 -3.45 -2.67 -7.75
C SER A 101 -1.95 -2.93 -7.75
N VAL A 102 -1.16 -2.09 -7.05
CA VAL A 102 0.28 -2.31 -6.86
C VAL A 102 0.51 -3.49 -5.94
N ALA A 103 -0.18 -3.54 -4.79
CA ALA A 103 -0.08 -4.67 -3.86
C ALA A 103 -0.45 -6.01 -4.53
N ALA A 104 -1.46 -6.00 -5.40
CA ALA A 104 -1.91 -7.19 -6.11
C ALA A 104 -0.84 -7.81 -7.03
N GLN A 105 0.08 -7.00 -7.57
CA GLN A 105 1.17 -7.49 -8.42
C GLN A 105 2.15 -8.42 -7.68
N PHE A 106 2.17 -8.36 -6.34
CA PHE A 106 3.03 -9.18 -5.51
C PHE A 106 2.35 -10.48 -5.03
N MET A 107 1.05 -10.69 -5.29
CA MET A 107 0.36 -11.89 -4.82
C MET A 107 0.69 -13.17 -5.61
N ASP A 108 1.25 -13.03 -6.83
CA ASP A 108 1.51 -14.16 -7.73
C ASP A 108 2.96 -14.73 -7.62
N GLY A 109 3.71 -14.39 -6.56
CA GLY A 109 5.12 -14.78 -6.41
C GLY A 109 5.55 -15.10 -4.97
N ASP A 110 6.85 -15.04 -4.72
CA ASP A 110 7.48 -15.34 -3.42
C ASP A 110 7.33 -14.22 -2.37
N TYR A 111 6.24 -13.47 -2.45
CA TYR A 111 5.98 -12.35 -1.56
C TYR A 111 4.77 -12.62 -0.68
N LEU A 112 4.85 -12.13 0.55
CA LEU A 112 3.74 -12.07 1.47
C LEU A 112 3.18 -10.64 1.48
N VAL A 113 1.92 -10.49 1.09
CA VAL A 113 1.20 -9.21 1.14
C VAL A 113 0.33 -9.16 2.39
N LEU A 114 0.67 -8.28 3.32
CA LEU A 114 -0.10 -7.99 4.53
C LEU A 114 -0.87 -6.69 4.36
N SER A 115 -2.02 -6.55 5.02
CA SER A 115 -2.77 -5.30 5.03
C SER A 115 -3.31 -4.97 6.41
N PHE A 116 -3.42 -3.67 6.69
CA PHE A 116 -3.98 -3.17 7.94
C PHE A 116 -4.70 -1.84 7.72
N ASP A 117 -5.56 -1.45 8.65
CA ASP A 117 -6.32 -0.19 8.56
C ASP A 117 -5.38 1.02 8.40
N MET A 118 -5.69 1.84 7.41
CA MET A 118 -4.95 3.07 7.13
C MET A 118 -5.18 4.08 8.26
N PRO A 119 -4.11 4.57 8.92
CA PRO A 119 -4.25 5.59 9.94
C PRO A 119 -4.93 6.86 9.41
N LEU A 120 -5.83 7.45 10.19
CA LEU A 120 -6.56 8.68 9.79
C LEU A 120 -5.64 9.80 9.30
N PRO A 121 -4.45 10.07 9.90
CA PRO A 121 -3.54 11.07 9.36
C PRO A 121 -3.04 10.76 7.94
N VAL A 122 -2.87 9.48 7.60
CA VAL A 122 -2.47 9.03 6.25
C VAL A 122 -3.61 9.24 5.28
N GLN A 123 -4.86 8.95 5.67
CA GLN A 123 -6.04 9.20 4.84
C GLN A 123 -6.14 10.67 4.45
N ALA A 124 -6.10 11.58 5.44
CA ALA A 124 -6.19 13.03 5.20
C ALA A 124 -5.01 13.56 4.34
N TRP A 125 -3.82 13.02 4.54
CA TRP A 125 -2.65 13.37 3.74
C TRP A 125 -2.80 12.91 2.28
N MET A 126 -3.32 11.71 2.06
CA MET A 126 -3.59 11.16 0.74
C MET A 126 -4.73 11.90 0.03
N GLU A 127 -5.81 12.26 0.75
CA GLU A 127 -6.87 13.13 0.23
C GLU A 127 -6.32 14.49 -0.21
N ALA A 128 -5.44 15.10 0.59
CA ALA A 128 -4.81 16.37 0.25
C ALA A 128 -3.88 16.26 -0.97
N PHE A 129 -3.16 15.14 -1.13
CA PHE A 129 -2.37 14.85 -2.32
C PHE A 129 -3.25 14.77 -3.57
N ILE A 130 -4.33 13.99 -3.52
CA ILE A 130 -5.31 13.89 -4.62
C ILE A 130 -5.91 15.27 -4.94
N GLY A 131 -6.32 16.03 -3.91
CA GLY A 131 -6.93 17.36 -4.07
C GLY A 131 -6.00 18.39 -4.71
N ARG A 132 -4.69 18.36 -4.41
CA ARG A 132 -3.70 19.28 -5.00
C ARG A 132 -3.41 18.97 -6.46
N HIS A 133 -3.34 17.70 -6.83
CA HIS A 133 -2.93 17.31 -8.18
C HIS A 133 -4.12 17.01 -9.10
N GLY A 134 -5.35 17.01 -8.57
CA GLY A 134 -6.57 16.64 -9.26
C GLY A 134 -6.81 15.13 -9.23
N GLU A 135 -8.08 14.74 -9.32
CA GLU A 135 -8.47 13.35 -9.52
C GLU A 135 -8.08 12.91 -10.93
N LEU A 136 -7.46 11.73 -11.07
CA LEU A 136 -7.41 11.06 -12.36
C LEU A 136 -8.84 10.59 -12.65
N ILE A 137 -9.63 11.47 -13.26
CA ILE A 137 -10.96 11.11 -13.75
C ILE A 137 -10.70 10.11 -14.86
N GLU A 138 -10.93 8.81 -14.60
CA GLU A 138 -11.12 7.85 -15.68
C GLU A 138 -12.27 8.40 -16.52
N SER A 139 -11.92 9.11 -17.60
CA SER A 139 -12.86 9.81 -18.44
C SER A 139 -13.93 8.80 -18.84
N GLY A 140 -15.13 8.97 -18.26
CA GLY A 140 -16.14 7.93 -18.22
C GLY A 140 -16.30 7.30 -19.59
N LYS A 141 -16.33 5.96 -19.62
CA LYS A 141 -16.61 5.15 -20.82
C LYS A 141 -17.55 5.93 -21.73
N LYS A 142 -16.99 6.52 -22.79
CA LYS A 142 -17.73 7.32 -23.76
C LYS A 142 -18.84 6.41 -24.26
N LYS A 143 -20.08 6.59 -23.77
CA LYS A 143 -21.23 5.88 -24.30
C LYS A 143 -21.21 6.20 -25.80
N ARG A 144 -20.81 5.24 -26.62
CA ARG A 144 -20.93 5.36 -28.07
C ARG A 144 -22.41 5.64 -28.30
N LYS A 145 -22.74 6.89 -28.65
CA LYS A 145 -24.07 7.24 -29.16
C LYS A 145 -24.31 6.27 -30.30
N GLY A 146 -25.21 5.30 -30.08
CA GLY A 146 -25.69 4.44 -31.14
C GLY A 146 -26.15 5.35 -32.27
N LYS A 147 -25.48 5.26 -33.42
CA LYS A 147 -25.84 6.00 -34.62
C LYS A 147 -27.25 5.52 -34.98
N GLY A 148 -28.23 6.39 -34.80
CA GLY A 148 -29.62 6.12 -35.16
C GLY A 148 -29.67 5.58 -36.58
N ARG A 149 -30.36 4.46 -36.77
CA ARG A 149 -30.76 4.00 -38.09
C ARG A 149 -32.15 4.56 -38.35
N ALA A 150 -32.19 5.69 -39.04
CA ALA A 150 -33.37 6.15 -39.76
C ALA A 150 -33.06 6.07 -41.26
N SER A 151 -33.76 5.16 -41.95
CA SER A 151 -34.13 5.12 -43.37
C SER A 151 -34.88 3.79 -43.50
N GLY A 152 -36.17 3.71 -43.80
CA GLY A 152 -36.87 4.39 -44.87
C GLY A 152 -36.76 3.52 -46.13
N ASN A 153 -37.68 2.56 -46.28
CA ASN A 153 -38.45 2.22 -47.49
C ASN A 153 -39.36 1.01 -47.20
#